data_AF-W4FR10-F1
#
_entry.id   AF-W4FR10-F1
#
_cell.length_a   1.000
_cell.length_b   1.000
_cell.length_c   1.000
_cell.angle_alpha   90.00
_cell.angle_beta   90.00
_cell.angle_gamma   90.00
#
_symmetry.space_group_name_H-M   'P 1'
#
loop_
_entity.id
_entity.type
_entity.pdbx_description
1 polymer ?
#
loop_
_entity_poly.entity_id
_entity_poly.type
_entity_poly.pdbx_seq_one_letter_code
_entity_poly.pdbx_strand_id
1 'polypeptide(L)'
;MGQDLSKQANRLSIAAVSHITQFDRDDLLELRTAFEAAVKPTPDNVKKVRQSPAPSSSSKERVEPNLSRDDFNIAVDRANFYASDRAILDRLFTMMDKTGDDVINGREFLVGVAPLVKGNLTSKLALAFEMWDEDSTGEVDAKGFRFLVTTMTTVASYFGDPPMTKKDVAALTADVFGAADTIEYTKTIPRIAEHAIVDAYVSQDGNN
;
A
#
# COMPACT_ATOMS: atom_id res chain seq x y z
N MET A 1 4.50 -4.59 41.78
CA MET A 1 5.14 -5.50 40.79
C MET A 1 4.10 -6.52 40.39
N GLY A 2 3.60 -6.45 39.15
CA GLY A 2 2.57 -7.35 38.62
C GLY A 2 1.37 -6.60 38.04
N GLN A 3 1.09 -6.84 36.75
CA GLN A 3 0.20 -6.14 35.78
C GLN A 3 1.07 -5.35 34.80
N ASP A 4 1.33 -5.71 33.52
CA ASP A 4 0.58 -6.45 32.50
C ASP A 4 1.57 -7.04 31.46
N LEU A 5 2.50 -7.94 31.83
CA LEU A 5 3.40 -8.56 30.83
C LEU A 5 2.70 -9.60 29.92
N SER A 6 1.42 -9.92 30.18
CA SER A 6 0.69 -10.96 29.46
C SER A 6 0.02 -10.49 28.16
N LYS A 7 0.01 -9.18 27.86
CA LYS A 7 -0.57 -8.64 26.61
C LYS A 7 0.46 -8.29 25.54
N GLN A 8 1.75 -8.42 25.86
CA GLN A 8 2.86 -7.92 25.05
C GLN A 8 3.41 -8.93 24.03
N ALA A 9 2.90 -10.17 24.01
CA ALA A 9 3.57 -11.28 23.35
C ALA A 9 2.98 -11.73 22.00
N ASN A 10 2.15 -10.93 21.31
CA ASN A 10 1.59 -11.39 20.02
C ASN A 10 1.18 -10.29 19.02
N ARG A 11 1.92 -9.18 18.96
CA ARG A 11 1.79 -8.21 17.85
C ARG A 11 2.98 -8.40 16.91
N LEU A 12 2.73 -8.96 15.73
CA LEU A 12 3.71 -9.01 14.66
C LEU A 12 3.73 -7.63 14.00
N SER A 13 4.44 -6.64 14.55
CA SER A 13 4.56 -5.31 13.92
C SER A 13 4.92 -5.44 12.43
N ILE A 14 4.59 -4.44 11.63
CA ILE A 14 4.92 -4.45 10.20
C ILE A 14 6.43 -4.63 9.96
N ALA A 15 7.26 -4.21 10.91
CA ALA A 15 8.69 -4.49 10.96
C ALA A 15 9.03 -5.99 11.10
N ALA A 16 8.30 -6.73 11.95
CA ALA A 16 8.45 -8.18 12.10
C ALA A 16 8.01 -8.92 10.83
N VAL A 17 6.89 -8.50 10.22
CA VAL A 17 6.41 -9.06 8.96
C VAL A 17 7.41 -8.79 7.84
N SER A 18 7.97 -7.59 7.80
CA SER A 18 9.05 -7.25 6.88
C SER A 18 10.30 -8.11 7.09
N HIS A 19 10.55 -8.65 8.28
CA HIS A 19 11.65 -9.60 8.49
C HIS A 19 11.30 -11.02 8.01
N ILE A 20 10.03 -11.39 8.04
CA ILE A 20 9.50 -12.70 7.63
C ILE A 20 9.36 -12.79 6.11
N THR A 21 8.97 -11.70 5.45
CA THR A 21 8.81 -11.65 4.00
C THR A 21 10.15 -11.88 3.29
N GLN A 22 10.07 -12.60 2.16
CA GLN A 22 11.21 -12.92 1.32
C GLN A 22 11.23 -12.10 0.03
N PHE A 23 10.15 -11.38 -0.28
CA PHE A 23 10.07 -10.54 -1.47
C PHE A 23 10.75 -9.19 -1.30
N ASP A 24 11.35 -8.73 -2.39
CA ASP A 24 12.05 -7.46 -2.49
C ASP A 24 11.31 -6.48 -3.41
N ARG A 25 11.94 -5.32 -3.66
CA ARG A 25 11.40 -4.29 -4.56
C ARG A 25 11.10 -4.87 -5.95
N ASP A 26 12.02 -5.63 -6.52
CA ASP A 26 11.88 -6.18 -7.87
C ASP A 26 10.67 -7.12 -8.01
N ASP A 27 10.40 -7.97 -7.01
CA ASP A 27 9.21 -8.83 -6.99
C ASP A 27 7.91 -8.03 -6.99
N LEU A 28 7.89 -6.88 -6.31
CA LEU A 28 6.76 -5.96 -6.30
C LEU A 28 6.56 -5.23 -7.63
N LEU A 29 7.65 -4.89 -8.33
CA LEU A 29 7.57 -4.35 -9.69
C LEU A 29 7.03 -5.39 -10.66
N GLU A 30 7.44 -6.65 -10.52
CA GLU A 30 6.90 -7.78 -11.30
C GLU A 30 5.40 -7.97 -11.01
N LEU A 31 5.01 -7.96 -9.72
CA LEU A 31 3.62 -8.06 -9.30
C LEU A 31 2.77 -6.90 -9.84
N ARG A 32 3.30 -5.67 -9.79
CA ARG A 32 2.67 -4.48 -10.39
C ARG A 32 2.48 -4.68 -11.88
N THR A 33 3.52 -5.11 -12.60
CA THR A 33 3.47 -5.34 -14.04
C THR A 33 2.43 -6.39 -14.38
N ALA A 34 2.33 -7.45 -13.58
CA ALA A 34 1.32 -8.48 -13.74
C ALA A 34 -0.11 -7.97 -13.47
N PHE A 35 -0.30 -7.11 -12.45
CA PHE A 35 -1.59 -6.45 -12.20
C PHE A 35 -1.98 -5.52 -13.34
N GLU A 36 -1.07 -4.68 -13.84
CA GLU A 36 -1.33 -3.82 -15.00
C GLU A 36 -1.68 -4.64 -16.24
N ALA A 37 -1.02 -5.78 -16.45
CA ALA A 37 -1.33 -6.69 -17.54
C ALA A 37 -2.71 -7.36 -17.41
N ALA A 38 -3.15 -7.63 -16.17
CA ALA A 38 -4.48 -8.18 -15.89
C ALA A 38 -5.60 -7.13 -16.02
N VAL A 39 -5.31 -5.89 -15.62
CA VAL A 39 -6.24 -4.74 -15.69
C VAL A 39 -6.38 -4.21 -17.13
N LYS A 40 -5.34 -4.32 -17.97
CA LYS A 40 -5.41 -3.94 -19.38
C LYS A 40 -6.39 -4.86 -20.13
N PRO A 41 -7.42 -4.31 -20.81
CA PRO A 41 -8.43 -5.13 -21.46
C PRO A 41 -7.81 -5.92 -22.61
N THR A 42 -7.68 -7.23 -22.43
CA THR A 42 -7.52 -8.16 -23.55
C THR A 42 -8.87 -8.29 -24.27
N PRO A 43 -8.90 -8.53 -25.60
CA PRO A 43 -10.14 -8.63 -26.36
C PRO A 43 -11.11 -9.73 -25.88
N ASP A 44 -10.65 -10.65 -25.03
CA ASP A 44 -11.47 -11.71 -24.43
C ASP A 44 -12.33 -11.21 -23.25
N ASN A 45 -11.85 -10.22 -22.49
CA ASN A 45 -12.57 -9.64 -21.33
C ASN A 45 -13.75 -8.73 -21.73
N VAL A 46 -13.82 -8.32 -23.01
CA VAL A 46 -14.92 -7.49 -23.58
C VAL A 46 -16.28 -8.21 -23.51
N LYS A 47 -16.32 -9.55 -23.41
CA LYS A 47 -17.58 -10.30 -23.32
C LYS A 47 -18.22 -10.24 -21.93
N LYS A 48 -17.45 -10.09 -20.84
CA LYS A 48 -17.99 -9.95 -19.47
C LYS A 48 -18.30 -8.49 -19.08
N VAL A 49 -17.59 -7.51 -19.66
CA VAL A 49 -17.74 -6.07 -19.36
C VAL A 49 -18.92 -5.41 -20.13
N ARG A 50 -19.71 -6.18 -20.90
CA ARG A 50 -20.80 -5.63 -21.73
C ARG A 50 -22.04 -5.13 -20.97
N GLN A 51 -22.00 -5.05 -19.64
CA GLN A 51 -23.08 -4.47 -18.83
C GLN A 51 -22.74 -3.13 -18.14
N SER A 52 -21.53 -2.60 -18.30
CA SER A 52 -21.18 -1.29 -17.73
C SER A 52 -20.76 -0.32 -18.83
N PRO A 53 -21.34 0.90 -18.86
CA PRO A 53 -21.10 1.86 -19.93
C PRO A 53 -19.63 2.31 -19.96
N ALA A 54 -19.13 2.54 -21.17
CA ALA A 54 -17.74 2.87 -21.50
C ALA A 54 -17.14 4.02 -20.67
N PRO A 55 -15.84 3.98 -20.32
CA PRO A 55 -15.18 5.14 -19.74
C PRO A 55 -14.82 6.13 -20.87
N SER A 56 -15.57 7.23 -20.87
CA SER A 56 -15.23 8.48 -21.55
C SER A 56 -13.96 9.06 -20.95
N SER A 57 -13.08 9.59 -21.80
CA SER A 57 -11.93 10.40 -21.41
C SER A 57 -12.31 11.52 -20.42
N SER A 58 -11.43 11.76 -19.46
CA SER A 58 -11.42 12.87 -18.49
C SER A 58 -12.44 12.77 -17.35
N SER A 59 -12.02 12.17 -16.24
CA SER A 59 -12.23 12.70 -14.89
C SER A 59 -11.43 11.87 -13.89
N LYS A 60 -10.54 12.54 -13.16
CA LYS A 60 -9.92 12.05 -11.93
C LYS A 60 -11.00 11.50 -10.99
N GLU A 61 -10.62 10.55 -10.13
CA GLU A 61 -11.29 10.28 -8.85
C GLU A 61 -12.44 9.24 -8.82
N ARG A 62 -12.15 8.01 -9.26
CA ARG A 62 -12.64 6.79 -8.58
C ARG A 62 -11.71 5.64 -8.93
N VAL A 63 -10.89 5.20 -7.98
CA VAL A 63 -10.04 4.02 -8.19
C VAL A 63 -10.98 2.81 -8.11
N GLU A 64 -11.61 2.46 -9.23
CA GLU A 64 -12.53 1.33 -9.29
C GLU A 64 -11.76 0.03 -8.99
N PRO A 65 -12.34 -0.90 -8.21
CA PRO A 65 -11.71 -2.19 -7.96
C PRO A 65 -11.56 -2.90 -9.30
N ASN A 66 -10.31 -3.10 -9.71
CA ASN A 66 -9.95 -3.56 -11.05
C ASN A 66 -9.20 -4.90 -11.02
N LEU A 67 -8.89 -5.42 -9.84
CA LEU A 67 -8.14 -6.64 -9.66
C LEU A 67 -9.01 -7.69 -8.96
N SER A 68 -9.36 -8.75 -9.68
CA SER A 68 -10.08 -9.88 -9.11
C SER A 68 -9.13 -10.82 -8.36
N ARG A 69 -9.68 -11.65 -7.48
CA ARG A 69 -8.94 -12.72 -6.78
C ARG A 69 -8.23 -13.67 -7.76
N ASP A 70 -8.83 -13.91 -8.93
CA ASP A 70 -8.23 -14.73 -9.99
C ASP A 70 -6.98 -14.05 -10.58
N ASP A 71 -7.11 -12.78 -10.99
CA ASP A 71 -6.01 -11.95 -11.50
C ASP A 71 -4.87 -11.83 -10.47
N PHE A 72 -5.23 -11.65 -9.20
CA PHE A 72 -4.30 -11.64 -8.09
C PHE A 72 -3.52 -12.96 -7.98
N ASN A 73 -4.20 -14.11 -8.03
CA ASN A 73 -3.54 -15.41 -7.98
C ASN A 73 -2.62 -15.64 -9.17
N ILE A 74 -3.03 -15.23 -10.37
CA ILE A 74 -2.22 -15.32 -11.59
C ILE A 74 -0.96 -14.46 -11.45
N ALA A 75 -1.11 -13.24 -10.93
CA ALA A 75 0.01 -12.31 -10.79
C ALA A 75 1.01 -12.76 -9.71
N VAL A 76 0.52 -13.27 -8.58
CA VAL A 76 1.36 -13.85 -7.53
C VAL A 76 2.07 -15.12 -8.01
N ASP A 77 1.43 -15.94 -8.83
CA ASP A 77 2.03 -17.11 -9.46
C ASP A 77 3.14 -16.71 -10.46
N ARG A 78 2.89 -15.68 -11.28
CA ARG A 78 3.87 -15.14 -12.24
C ARG A 78 5.13 -14.59 -11.59
N ALA A 79 4.96 -13.84 -10.50
CA ALA A 79 6.07 -13.27 -9.75
C ALA A 79 6.83 -14.31 -8.89
N ASN A 80 6.40 -15.58 -8.93
CA ASN A 80 7.09 -16.71 -8.29
C ASN A 80 7.39 -16.49 -6.78
N PHE A 81 6.45 -15.86 -6.07
CA PHE A 81 6.55 -15.63 -4.63
C PHE A 81 6.64 -16.93 -3.83
N TYR A 82 7.32 -16.93 -2.68
CA TYR A 82 7.32 -18.08 -1.78
C TYR A 82 5.92 -18.33 -1.20
N ALA A 83 5.65 -19.58 -0.82
CA ALA A 83 4.38 -19.96 -0.19
C ALA A 83 4.05 -19.11 1.06
N SER A 84 5.07 -18.72 1.82
CA SER A 84 4.94 -17.84 2.99
C SER A 84 4.48 -16.42 2.59
N ASP A 85 5.07 -15.85 1.55
CA ASP A 85 4.70 -14.53 1.04
C ASP A 85 3.30 -14.55 0.45
N ARG A 86 2.98 -15.59 -0.32
CA ARG A 86 1.63 -15.81 -0.86
C ARG A 86 0.58 -15.81 0.24
N ALA A 87 0.83 -16.47 1.37
CA ALA A 87 -0.10 -16.47 2.51
C ALA A 87 -0.28 -15.06 3.13
N ILE A 88 0.78 -14.24 3.16
CA ILE A 88 0.72 -12.86 3.66
C ILE A 88 -0.08 -11.99 2.68
N LEU A 89 0.23 -12.06 1.39
CA LEU A 89 -0.45 -11.33 0.33
C LEU A 89 -1.94 -11.70 0.25
N ASP A 90 -2.26 -13.00 0.38
CA ASP A 90 -3.62 -13.51 0.39
C ASP A 90 -4.45 -12.93 1.54
N ARG A 91 -3.83 -12.84 2.72
CA ARG A 91 -4.45 -12.28 3.93
C ARG A 91 -4.66 -10.77 3.84
N LEU A 92 -3.74 -10.06 3.18
CA LEU A 92 -3.91 -8.64 2.86
C LEU A 92 -5.04 -8.40 1.86
N PHE A 93 -5.17 -9.29 0.87
CA PHE A 93 -6.24 -9.21 -0.12
C PHE A 93 -7.60 -9.32 0.57
N THR A 94 -7.78 -10.32 1.44
CA THR A 94 -9.02 -10.47 2.23
C THR A 94 -9.29 -9.28 3.15
N MET A 95 -8.24 -8.63 3.68
CA MET A 95 -8.41 -7.43 4.50
C MET A 95 -8.85 -6.21 3.68
N MET A 96 -8.34 -6.07 2.44
CA MET A 96 -8.74 -5.00 1.53
C MET A 96 -10.12 -5.23 0.90
N ASP A 97 -10.50 -6.49 0.66
CA ASP A 97 -11.84 -6.85 0.20
C ASP A 97 -12.88 -6.74 1.33
N LYS A 98 -13.24 -5.49 1.67
CA LYS A 98 -14.28 -5.20 2.65
C LYS A 98 -15.69 -5.58 2.16
N THR A 99 -15.84 -5.73 0.84
CA THR A 99 -17.11 -6.01 0.18
C THR A 99 -17.41 -7.50 0.07
N GLY A 100 -16.41 -8.37 0.17
CA GLY A 100 -16.57 -9.81 -0.03
C GLY A 100 -16.89 -10.17 -1.48
N ASP A 101 -16.54 -9.30 -2.42
CA ASP A 101 -16.79 -9.49 -3.86
C ASP A 101 -15.55 -10.06 -4.57
N ASP A 102 -14.49 -10.40 -3.80
CA ASP A 102 -13.24 -10.93 -4.32
C ASP A 102 -12.58 -9.98 -5.34
N VAL A 103 -12.81 -8.68 -5.20
CA VAL A 103 -12.23 -7.62 -6.03
C VAL A 103 -11.67 -6.50 -5.16
N ILE A 104 -10.45 -6.09 -5.46
CA ILE A 104 -9.77 -5.00 -4.77
C ILE A 104 -9.14 -4.03 -5.75
N ASN A 105 -8.64 -2.93 -5.21
CA ASN A 105 -7.86 -2.01 -6.00
C ASN A 105 -6.39 -2.45 -6.03
N GLY A 106 -5.90 -2.83 -7.22
CA GLY A 106 -4.51 -3.26 -7.37
C GLY A 106 -3.49 -2.20 -6.90
N ARG A 107 -3.81 -0.91 -7.10
CA ARG A 107 -2.96 0.21 -6.64
C ARG A 107 -2.97 0.35 -5.11
N GLU A 108 -4.13 0.24 -4.47
CA GLU A 108 -4.21 0.25 -3.00
C GLU A 108 -3.44 -0.94 -2.42
N PHE A 109 -3.58 -2.12 -3.03
CA PHE A 109 -2.88 -3.33 -2.63
C PHE A 109 -1.36 -3.17 -2.69
N LEU A 110 -0.82 -2.73 -3.82
CA LEU A 110 0.63 -2.55 -4.00
C LEU A 110 1.21 -1.55 -2.99
N VAL A 111 0.52 -0.43 -2.74
CA VAL A 111 0.89 0.53 -1.69
C VAL A 111 0.86 -0.08 -0.31
N GLY A 112 -0.13 -0.93 -0.02
CA GLY A 112 -0.25 -1.65 1.24
C GLY A 112 0.88 -2.68 1.46
N VAL A 113 1.37 -3.30 0.38
CA VAL A 113 2.46 -4.30 0.45
C VAL A 113 3.84 -3.63 0.48
N ALA A 114 4.00 -2.44 -0.09
CA ALA A 114 5.28 -1.70 -0.09
C ALA A 114 5.98 -1.60 1.29
N PRO A 115 5.31 -1.29 2.42
CA PRO A 115 5.96 -1.26 3.74
C PRO A 115 6.42 -2.64 4.26
N LEU A 116 5.97 -3.74 3.65
CA LEU A 116 6.38 -5.11 4.00
C LEU A 116 7.71 -5.52 3.38
N VAL A 117 8.24 -4.75 2.43
CA VAL A 117 9.57 -5.02 1.88
C VAL A 117 10.64 -4.72 2.92
N LYS A 118 11.70 -5.54 2.95
CA LYS A 118 12.90 -5.28 3.75
C LYS A 118 13.58 -4.00 3.27
N GLY A 119 13.77 -3.05 4.19
CA GLY A 119 14.45 -1.80 3.86
C GLY A 119 14.26 -0.72 4.90
N ASN A 120 14.89 0.43 4.66
CA ASN A 120 14.73 1.62 5.48
C ASN A 120 13.36 2.26 5.25
N LEU A 121 12.86 3.02 6.22
CA LEU A 121 11.61 3.78 6.10
C LEU A 121 11.56 4.61 4.80
N THR A 122 12.64 5.32 4.48
CA THR A 122 12.77 6.11 3.25
C THR A 122 12.60 5.24 2.00
N SER A 123 13.23 4.07 1.94
CA SER A 123 13.12 3.15 0.81
C SER A 123 11.71 2.58 0.68
N LYS A 124 11.07 2.23 1.81
CA LYS A 124 9.68 1.74 1.84
C LYS A 124 8.69 2.80 1.38
N LEU A 125 8.86 4.05 1.83
CA LEU A 125 8.07 5.18 1.36
C LEU A 125 8.30 5.41 -0.14
N ALA A 126 9.55 5.38 -0.61
CA ALA A 126 9.87 5.51 -2.04
C ALA A 126 9.16 4.46 -2.87
N LEU A 127 9.20 3.21 -2.40
CA LEU A 127 8.52 2.11 -3.06
C LEU A 127 7.00 2.31 -3.06
N ALA A 128 6.39 2.73 -1.94
CA ALA A 128 4.97 3.00 -1.89
C ALA A 128 4.55 4.10 -2.88
N PHE A 129 5.35 5.16 -2.99
CA PHE A 129 5.11 6.22 -3.98
C PHE A 129 5.31 5.73 -5.41
N GLU A 130 6.33 4.93 -5.68
CA GLU A 130 6.59 4.34 -6.99
C GLU A 130 5.49 3.34 -7.42
N MET A 131 4.90 2.62 -6.45
CA MET A 131 3.74 1.76 -6.68
C MET A 131 2.46 2.56 -6.93
N TRP A 132 2.36 3.75 -6.35
CA TRP A 132 1.27 4.68 -6.63
C TRP A 132 1.48 5.44 -7.95
N ASP A 133 2.67 5.87 -8.29
CA ASP A 133 2.93 6.71 -9.46
C ASP A 133 3.08 5.87 -10.73
N GLU A 134 1.94 5.44 -11.28
CA GLU A 134 1.89 4.63 -12.50
C GLU A 134 2.48 5.35 -13.72
N ASP A 135 2.19 6.65 -13.86
CA ASP A 135 2.64 7.47 -14.99
C ASP A 135 4.10 7.96 -14.81
N SER A 136 4.77 7.57 -13.71
CA SER A 136 6.13 8.02 -13.39
C SER A 136 6.24 9.55 -13.48
N THR A 137 5.18 10.26 -13.07
CA THR A 137 5.14 11.72 -13.05
C THR A 137 6.20 12.29 -12.11
N GLY A 138 6.58 11.53 -11.08
CA GLY A 138 7.40 12.00 -9.98
C GLY A 138 6.64 12.86 -8.97
N GLU A 139 5.34 13.11 -9.19
CA GLU A 139 4.53 14.05 -8.42
C GLU A 139 3.34 13.36 -7.74
N VAL A 140 2.96 13.86 -6.57
CA VAL A 140 1.80 13.37 -5.83
C VAL A 140 0.95 14.54 -5.35
N ASP A 141 -0.37 14.40 -5.48
CA ASP A 141 -1.39 15.34 -4.98
C ASP A 141 -1.71 15.07 -3.49
N ALA A 142 -2.17 16.08 -2.77
CA ALA A 142 -2.51 15.98 -1.34
C ALA A 142 -3.50 14.85 -1.04
N LYS A 143 -4.49 14.62 -1.92
CA LYS A 143 -5.44 13.50 -1.79
C LYS A 143 -4.75 12.16 -2.00
N GLY A 144 -3.87 12.06 -2.99
CA GLY A 144 -3.10 10.84 -3.29
C GLY A 144 -2.16 10.47 -2.15
N PHE A 145 -1.44 11.47 -1.61
CA PHE A 145 -0.57 11.27 -0.45
C PHE A 145 -1.34 10.84 0.78
N ARG A 146 -2.46 11.52 1.10
CA ARG A 146 -3.31 11.14 2.22
C ARG A 146 -3.84 9.72 2.08
N PHE A 147 -4.25 9.33 0.87
CA PHE A 147 -4.69 7.98 0.58
C PHE A 147 -3.56 6.97 0.84
N LEU A 148 -2.38 7.21 0.27
CA LEU A 148 -1.20 6.36 0.42
C LEU A 148 -0.83 6.14 1.89
N VAL A 149 -0.70 7.22 2.67
CA VAL A 149 -0.37 7.15 4.10
C VAL A 149 -1.48 6.43 4.88
N THR A 150 -2.75 6.68 4.57
CA THR A 150 -3.88 5.99 5.20
C THR A 150 -3.84 4.48 4.92
N THR A 151 -3.54 4.09 3.69
CA THR A 151 -3.43 2.67 3.31
C THR A 151 -2.27 2.01 4.03
N MET A 152 -1.07 2.61 4.00
CA MET A 152 0.10 2.06 4.70
C MET A 152 -0.14 1.89 6.20
N THR A 153 -0.74 2.88 6.85
CA THR A 153 -1.04 2.84 8.30
C THR A 153 -2.17 1.87 8.63
N THR A 154 -3.13 1.66 7.72
CA THR A 154 -4.16 0.62 7.85
C THR A 154 -3.55 -0.77 7.78
N VAL A 155 -2.62 -1.01 6.83
CA VAL A 155 -1.89 -2.28 6.74
C VAL A 155 -1.02 -2.50 7.97
N ALA A 156 -0.26 -1.49 8.39
CA ALA A 156 0.53 -1.57 9.62
C ALA A 156 -0.35 -1.94 10.82
N SER A 157 -1.53 -1.31 10.92
CA SER A 157 -2.47 -1.58 12.00
C SER A 157 -3.04 -2.98 11.99
N TYR A 158 -3.27 -3.55 10.81
CA TYR A 158 -3.68 -4.94 10.67
C TYR A 158 -2.65 -5.93 11.26
N PHE A 159 -1.37 -5.62 11.11
CA PHE A 159 -0.27 -6.44 11.64
C PHE A 159 -0.04 -6.23 13.15
N GLY A 160 -0.54 -5.13 13.71
CA GLY A 160 -0.53 -4.86 15.15
C GLY A 160 0.02 -3.48 15.52
N ASP A 161 0.40 -2.70 14.53
CA ASP A 161 0.89 -1.33 14.70
C ASP A 161 -0.24 -0.38 15.13
N PRO A 162 0.01 0.67 15.93
CA PRO A 162 -1.01 1.67 16.20
C PRO A 162 -1.36 2.42 14.89
N PRO A 163 -2.62 2.50 14.46
CA PRO A 163 -2.96 3.24 13.25
C PRO A 163 -2.77 4.74 13.49
N MET A 164 -2.23 5.43 12.49
CA MET A 164 -2.10 6.88 12.51
C MET A 164 -3.49 7.53 12.46
N THR A 165 -3.75 8.50 13.32
CA THR A 165 -5.05 9.17 13.33
C THR A 165 -5.24 9.97 12.05
N LYS A 166 -6.48 10.03 11.53
CA LYS A 166 -6.79 10.85 10.33
C LYS A 166 -6.37 12.32 10.46
N LYS A 167 -6.32 12.83 11.70
CA LYS A 167 -5.79 14.17 12.04
C LYS A 167 -4.30 14.26 11.79
N ASP A 168 -3.52 13.29 12.26
CA ASP A 168 -2.07 13.25 12.05
C ASP A 168 -1.71 13.06 10.59
N VAL A 169 -2.44 12.22 9.85
CA VAL A 169 -2.25 12.08 8.40
C VAL A 169 -2.54 13.41 7.69
N ALA A 170 -3.61 14.10 8.07
CA ALA A 170 -3.94 15.41 7.50
C ALA A 170 -2.91 16.49 7.89
N ALA A 171 -2.42 16.49 9.13
CA ALA A 171 -1.37 17.39 9.59
C ALA A 171 -0.05 17.14 8.87
N LEU A 172 0.37 15.87 8.75
CA LEU A 172 1.54 15.48 7.97
C LEU A 172 1.40 15.92 6.52
N THR A 173 0.24 15.67 5.89
CA THR A 173 -0.02 16.12 4.52
C THR A 173 0.07 17.64 4.41
N ALA A 174 -0.54 18.39 5.33
CA ALA A 174 -0.51 19.84 5.31
C ALA A 174 0.91 20.41 5.55
N ASP A 175 1.72 19.79 6.40
CA ASP A 175 3.10 20.21 6.66
C ASP A 175 4.00 19.92 5.44
N VAL A 176 3.84 18.73 4.87
CA VAL A 176 4.58 18.23 3.70
C VAL A 176 4.25 19.02 2.43
N PHE A 177 2.96 19.26 2.17
CA PHE A 177 2.51 20.03 0.99
C PHE A 177 2.63 21.54 1.22
N GLY A 178 2.47 22.02 2.45
CA GLY A 178 2.47 23.45 2.77
C GLY A 178 1.43 24.22 1.95
N ALA A 179 1.92 24.99 0.97
CA ALA A 179 1.09 25.76 0.04
C ALA A 179 1.07 25.18 -1.40
N ALA A 180 1.73 24.05 -1.63
CA ALA A 180 1.78 23.39 -2.93
C ALA A 180 0.57 22.46 -3.12
N ASP A 181 0.06 22.38 -4.35
CA ASP A 181 -1.05 21.48 -4.73
C ASP A 181 -0.52 20.06 -5.02
N THR A 182 0.64 19.99 -5.69
CA THR A 182 1.43 18.78 -5.94
C THR A 182 2.85 18.93 -5.40
N ILE A 183 3.43 17.82 -4.95
CA ILE A 183 4.83 17.76 -4.52
C ILE A 183 5.56 16.63 -5.20
N GLU A 184 6.86 16.80 -5.39
CA GLU A 184 7.72 15.75 -5.88
C GLU A 184 8.01 14.78 -4.73
N TYR A 185 7.47 13.55 -4.81
CA TYR A 185 7.56 12.63 -3.68
C TYR A 185 9.02 12.29 -3.36
N THR A 186 9.88 12.08 -4.37
CA THR A 186 11.30 11.72 -4.22
C THR A 186 12.09 12.72 -3.35
N LYS A 187 11.85 14.03 -3.52
CA LYS A 187 12.44 15.08 -2.68
C LYS A 187 11.81 15.17 -1.31
N THR A 188 10.55 14.74 -1.19
CA THR A 188 9.78 14.91 0.05
C THR A 188 9.89 13.70 0.97
N ILE A 189 10.27 12.52 0.47
CA ILE A 189 10.51 11.31 1.28
C ILE A 189 11.44 11.56 2.47
N PRO A 190 12.65 12.13 2.31
CA PRO A 190 13.50 12.40 3.47
C PRO A 190 12.82 13.33 4.47
N ARG A 191 12.12 14.37 3.99
CA ARG A 191 11.32 15.27 4.83
C ARG A 191 10.21 14.55 5.60
N ILE A 192 9.52 13.61 4.97
CA ILE A 192 8.47 12.80 5.59
C ILE A 192 9.09 11.85 6.62
N ALA A 193 10.21 11.20 6.29
CA ALA A 193 10.90 10.27 7.17
C ALA A 193 11.47 10.96 8.42
N GLU A 194 11.95 12.20 8.29
CA GLU A 194 12.44 13.03 9.41
C GLU A 194 11.31 13.79 10.13
N HIS A 195 10.06 13.69 9.66
CA HIS A 195 8.95 14.42 10.25
C HIS A 195 8.62 13.88 11.65
N ALA A 196 8.46 14.77 12.63
CA ALA A 196 8.23 14.40 14.03
C ALA A 196 7.04 13.43 14.24
N ILE A 197 6.00 13.54 13.41
CA ILE A 197 4.85 12.63 13.47
C ILE A 197 5.23 11.21 13.00
N VAL A 198 6.02 11.09 11.93
CA VAL A 198 6.47 9.79 11.41
C VAL A 198 7.53 9.19 12.33
N ASP A 199 8.44 10.02 12.83
CA ASP A 199 9.42 9.62 13.84
C ASP A 199 8.73 9.14 15.13
N ALA A 200 7.70 9.85 15.62
CA ALA A 200 6.91 9.41 16.77
C ALA A 200 6.17 8.10 16.49
N TYR A 201 5.63 7.94 15.28
CA TYR A 201 4.94 6.72 14.85
C TYR A 201 5.89 5.51 14.82
N VAL A 202 7.07 5.67 14.23
CA VAL A 202 8.09 4.60 14.16
C VAL A 202 8.74 4.37 15.52
N SER A 203 8.96 5.42 16.32
CA SER A 203 9.53 5.32 17.67
C SER A 203 8.55 4.73 18.68
N GLN A 204 7.24 4.81 18.45
CA GLN A 204 6.26 4.04 19.22
C GLN A 204 6.43 2.52 19.07
N ASP A 205 7.07 2.05 17.99
CA ASP A 205 7.45 0.63 17.78
C ASP A 205 8.68 0.23 18.63
N GLY A 206 9.43 1.20 19.18
CA GLY A 206 10.68 0.98 19.93
C GLY A 206 10.59 1.06 21.46
N ASN A 207 9.48 1.52 22.05
CA ASN A 207 9.39 1.78 23.49
C ASN A 207 8.26 1.02 24.22
N ASN A 208 8.01 -0.25 23.87
CA ASN A 208 7.14 -1.07 24.69
C ASN A 208 7.58 -2.53 24.81
#